data_AF-A0A7J2KEY2-F1
#
_entry.id   AF-A0A7J2KEY2-F1
#
_cell.length_a   1.000
_cell.length_b   1.000
_cell.length_c   1.000
_cell.angle_alpha   90.00
_cell.angle_beta   90.00
_cell.angle_gamma   90.00
#
_symmetry.space_group_name_H-M   'P 1'
#
loop_
_entity.id
_entity.type
_entity.pdbx_description
1 polymer ?
#
loop_
_entity_poly.entity_id
_entity_poly.type
_entity_poly.pdbx_seq_one_letter_code
_entity_poly.pdbx_strand_id
1 'polypeptide(L)' 'MEAIYACKICGRRVCLKHFSLNDRICVVCKESLCEVCGEYLALGSCIKCGRIVCEKCSRQLDPVRLICVLCCSK' A
#
# COMPACT_ATOMS: atom_id res chain seq x y z
N MET A 1 -0.10 7.88 -26.48
CA MET A 1 0.66 7.66 -25.23
C MET A 1 0.75 6.16 -25.00
N GLU A 2 1.95 5.59 -24.98
CA GLU A 2 2.14 4.15 -24.89
C GLU A 2 2.36 3.66 -23.45
N ALA A 3 1.82 2.50 -23.12
CA ALA A 3 1.97 1.85 -21.82
C ALA A 3 3.12 0.83 -21.88
N ILE A 4 4.34 1.30 -21.65
CA ILE A 4 5.56 0.49 -21.83
C ILE A 4 6.25 0.11 -20.52
N TYR A 5 5.96 0.80 -19.41
CA TYR A 5 6.63 0.56 -18.12
C TYR A 5 5.85 -0.43 -17.28
N ALA A 6 6.48 -1.56 -16.94
CA ALA A 6 5.87 -2.59 -16.09
C ALA A 6 6.11 -2.29 -14.60
N CYS A 7 5.03 -2.28 -13.80
CA CYS A 7 5.12 -2.14 -12.35
C CYS A 7 5.72 -3.40 -11.71
N LYS A 8 6.74 -3.25 -10.85
CA LYS A 8 7.38 -4.39 -10.17
C LYS A 8 6.47 -5.12 -9.16
N ILE A 9 5.37 -4.48 -8.72
CA ILE A 9 4.43 -5.04 -7.74
C ILE A 9 3.26 -5.75 -8.42
N CYS A 10 2.53 -5.07 -9.30
CA CYS A 10 1.31 -5.61 -9.90
C CYS A 10 1.48 -6.11 -11.35
N GLY A 11 2.67 -5.93 -11.95
CA GLY A 11 2.96 -6.34 -13.33
C GLY A 11 2.28 -5.52 -14.43
N ARG A 12 1.33 -4.64 -14.09
CA ARG A 12 0.62 -3.81 -15.08
C ARG A 12 1.59 -2.89 -15.83
N ARG A 13 1.36 -2.76 -17.14
CA ARG A 13 2.04 -1.77 -17.97
C ARG A 13 1.32 -0.43 -17.87
N VAL A 14 2.07 0.64 -17.65
CA VAL A 14 1.55 2.00 -17.56
C VAL A 14 2.39 2.96 -18.40
N CYS A 15 1.82 4.11 -18.74
CA CYS A 15 2.54 5.19 -19.40
C CYS A 15 3.46 5.92 -18.42
N LEU A 16 4.44 6.65 -18.94
CA LEU A 16 5.45 7.37 -18.15
C LEU A 16 4.82 8.26 -17.06
N LYS A 17 3.72 8.96 -17.36
CA LYS A 17 3.03 9.84 -16.39
C LYS A 17 2.47 9.12 -15.16
N HIS A 18 2.25 7.81 -15.23
CA HIS A 18 1.68 7.01 -14.14
C HIS A 18 2.71 6.04 -13.57
N PHE A 19 4.00 6.22 -13.90
CA PHE A 19 5.08 5.37 -13.45
C PHE A 19 6.07 6.17 -12.60
N SER A 20 6.31 5.72 -11.37
CA SER A 20 7.41 6.23 -10.54
C SER A 20 8.70 5.57 -11.00
N LEU A 21 9.59 6.33 -11.65
CA LEU A 21 10.89 5.83 -12.11
C LEU A 21 11.79 5.43 -10.94
N ASN A 22 11.80 6.22 -9.86
CA ASN A 22 12.64 5.97 -8.68
C ASN A 22 12.26 4.66 -7.99
N ASP A 23 10.96 4.42 -7.84
CA ASP A 23 10.46 3.26 -7.10
C ASP A 23 10.25 2.02 -8.00
N ARG A 24 10.26 2.23 -9.32
CA ARG A 24 9.92 1.24 -10.37
C ARG A 24 8.54 0.60 -10.19
N ILE A 25 7.55 1.41 -9.80
CA ILE A 25 6.15 1.00 -9.60
C ILE A 25 5.20 2.03 -10.21
N CYS A 26 3.97 1.61 -10.50
CA CYS A 26 2.93 2.57 -10.88
C CYS A 26 2.50 3.41 -9.67
N VAL A 27 1.99 4.61 -9.95
CA VAL A 27 1.51 5.56 -8.92
C VAL A 27 0.43 4.94 -8.02
N VAL A 28 -0.44 4.09 -8.58
CA VAL A 28 -1.48 3.39 -7.81
C VAL A 28 -0.88 2.45 -6.78
N CYS A 29 0.11 1.63 -7.16
CA CYS A 29 0.79 0.77 -6.20
C CYS A 29 1.51 1.58 -5.13
N LYS A 30 2.10 2.74 -5.50
CA LYS A 30 2.77 3.64 -4.57
C LYS A 30 1.81 4.20 -3.52
N GLU A 31 0.66 4.70 -3.93
CA GLU A 31 -0.39 5.22 -3.03
C GLU A 31 -1.04 4.12 -2.19
N SER A 32 -0.95 2.87 -2.63
CA SER A 32 -1.49 1.71 -1.91
C SER A 32 -0.49 1.08 -0.95
N LEU A 33 0.72 1.61 -0.80
CA LEU A 33 1.70 1.10 0.16
C LEU A 33 1.24 1.37 1.59
N CYS A 34 1.58 0.45 2.49
CA CYS A 34 1.31 0.60 3.91
C CYS A 34 1.92 1.89 4.43
N GLU A 35 1.10 2.72 5.10
CA GLU A 35 1.55 3.99 5.66
C GLU A 35 2.42 3.84 6.92
N VAL A 36 2.64 2.60 7.39
CA VAL A 36 3.54 2.31 8.52
C VAL A 36 4.94 1.93 8.04
N CYS A 37 5.07 1.01 7.07
CA CYS A 37 6.39 0.55 6.61
C CYS A 37 6.78 1.04 5.20
N GLY A 38 5.82 1.40 4.34
CA GLY A 38 6.08 1.79 2.95
C GLY A 38 6.56 0.65 2.03
N GLU A 39 6.56 -0.61 2.49
CA GLU A 39 7.14 -1.74 1.74
C GLU A 39 6.09 -2.63 1.06
N TYR A 40 4.99 -2.90 1.76
CA TYR A 40 3.95 -3.83 1.31
C TYR A 40 2.66 -3.09 0.98
N LEU A 41 1.89 -3.62 0.02
CA LEU A 41 0.54 -3.12 -0.24
C LEU A 41 -0.34 -3.27 1.01
N ALA A 42 -1.16 -2.25 1.26
CA ALA A 42 -2.14 -2.28 2.32
C ALA A 42 -3.27 -3.27 2.01
N LEU A 43 -3.76 -3.93 3.04
CA LEU A 43 -4.90 -4.85 2.97
C LEU A 43 -6.20 -4.20 3.46
N GLY A 44 -6.09 -3.19 4.33
CA GLY A 44 -7.23 -2.45 4.86
C GLY A 44 -6.78 -1.25 5.66
N SER A 45 -7.72 -0.58 6.32
CA SER A 45 -7.46 0.62 7.12
C SER A 45 -7.57 0.36 8.62
N CYS A 46 -6.78 1.09 9.40
CA CYS A 46 -6.83 1.06 10.85
C CYS A 46 -8.11 1.75 11.36
N ILE A 47 -8.91 1.03 12.14
CA ILE A 47 -10.18 1.55 12.69
C ILE A 47 -10.02 2.79 13.59
N LYS A 48 -8.83 2.98 14.19
CA LYS A 48 -8.55 4.08 15.12
C LYS A 48 -8.03 5.35 14.42
N CYS A 49 -7.23 5.22 13.37
CA CYS A 49 -6.56 6.38 12.74
C CYS A 49 -6.75 6.50 11.23
N GLY A 50 -7.45 5.55 10.59
CA GLY A 50 -7.71 5.56 9.15
C GLY A 50 -6.54 5.10 8.28
N ARG A 51 -5.31 4.96 8.82
CA ARG A 51 -4.15 4.59 8.01
C ARG A 51 -4.34 3.28 7.27
N ILE A 52 -3.96 3.21 6.00
CA ILE A 52 -3.91 1.97 5.25
C ILE A 52 -2.68 1.14 5.68
N VAL A 53 -2.90 -0.13 6.00
CA VAL A 53 -1.89 -0.99 6.61
C VAL A 53 -1.83 -2.37 5.96
N CYS A 54 -0.61 -2.88 5.82
CA CYS A 54 -0.36 -4.25 5.38
C CYS A 54 -0.57 -5.23 6.54
N GLU A 55 -0.59 -6.52 6.20
CA GLU A 55 -0.75 -7.62 7.16
C GLU A 55 0.20 -7.50 8.36
N LYS A 56 1.50 -7.26 8.09
CA LYS A 56 2.56 -7.22 9.10
C LYS A 56 2.46 -6.04 10.05
N CYS A 57 1.87 -4.92 9.61
CA CYS A 57 1.74 -3.69 10.39
C CYS A 57 0.34 -3.53 10.99
N SER A 58 -0.50 -4.55 10.89
CA SER A 58 -1.86 -4.57 11.41
C SER A 58 -2.07 -5.74 12.38
N ARG A 59 -3.03 -5.59 13.28
CA ARG A 59 -3.61 -6.67 14.06
C ARG A 59 -5.10 -6.71 13.80
N GLN A 60 -5.61 -7.93 13.65
CA GLN A 60 -7.03 -8.15 13.50
C GLN A 60 -7.69 -8.13 14.88
N LEU A 61 -8.67 -7.25 15.07
CA LEU A 61 -9.46 -7.18 16.30
C LEU A 61 -10.62 -8.18 16.27
N ASP A 62 -11.21 -8.35 15.09
CA ASP A 62 -12.27 -9.31 14.77
C ASP A 62 -12.24 -9.56 13.24
N PRO A 63 -13.09 -10.45 12.69
CA PRO A 63 -13.04 -10.81 11.28
C PRO A 63 -13.09 -9.64 10.28
N VAL A 64 -13.55 -8.45 10.69
CA VAL A 64 -13.72 -7.28 9.82
C VAL A 64 -12.75 -6.15 10.17
N ARG A 65 -12.48 -5.89 11.45
CA ARG A 65 -11.75 -4.69 11.88
C ARG A 65 -10.25 -4.94 12.07
N LEU A 66 -9.45 -4.05 11.49
CA LEU A 66 -8.00 -3.97 11.67
C LEU A 66 -7.61 -2.78 12.54
N ILE A 67 -6.57 -2.95 13.37
CA ILE A 67 -5.89 -1.87 14.08
C ILE A 67 -4.39 -1.89 13.73
N CYS A 68 -3.78 -0.75 13.46
CA CYS A 68 -2.34 -0.71 13.19
C CYS A 68 -1.52 -0.90 14.47
N VAL A 69 -0.31 -1.44 14.32
CA VAL A 69 0.61 -1.69 15.45
C VAL A 69 0.91 -0.42 16.27
N LEU A 70 0.99 0.74 15.62
CA LEU A 70 1.22 2.03 16.30
C LEU A 70 0.05 2.45 17.20
N CYS A 71 -1.17 2.07 16.84
CA CYS A 71 -2.38 2.33 17.62
C CYS A 71 -2.64 1.27 18.69
N CYS A 72 -2.13 0.05 18.49
CA CYS A 72 -2.22 -1.06 19.44
C CYS A 72 -1.26 -0.88 20.62
N SER A 73 -0.12 -0.21 20.42
CA SER A 73 0.85 0.11 21.46
C SER A 73 0.53 1.38 22.27
N LYS A 74 -0.64 2.00 22.04
CA LYS A 74 -1.14 3.20 22.73
C LYS A 74 -2.45 2.91 23.44
#